data_AF-A0AA43QWB0-F1
#
_entry.id   AF-A0AA43QWB0-F1
#
_cell.length_a   1.000
_cell.length_b   1.000
_cell.length_c   1.000
_cell.angle_alpha   90.00
_cell.angle_beta   90.00
_cell.angle_gamma   90.00
#
_symmetry.space_group_name_H-M   'P 1'
#
loop_
_entity.id
_entity.type
_entity.pdbx_description
1 polymer ?
#
loop_
_entity_poly.entity_id
_entity_poly.type
_entity_poly.pdbx_seq_one_letter_code
_entity_poly.pdbx_strand_id
1 'polypeptide(L)'
;MMDTPLNNLSGGWQMGSMLASVLIQDADVMILDKPTNFLDLLGIIWLQRYLMDLRTSSPKNVVVVSYDRDFIDNLCEEIIILKNTTLQCFDGNLSAYEEDLKLRRKNLMQMKESQGKQIAHMEKTVAANIKAGKKHGDDNKLRQAVSRRKKIEDRMGFHDSKRKAIEIPPEEKGAALILPITPDLRFPGPLVSLDQVGFAYSRKQENVLRDVSLSVYMGSCVGIVGLNGSGKSTLVKLITDAVKPTKGSVTRHPRLKLGYYSQLAVEDLRAAGNADPSATALTTLAASAGDAMDEGDMCALLGSFHLAGRTASDVPISKLSGGQLVRLALACIVWDHPHLLVLDEITTHLDFYTVVALAKALRASNGAIVLVSHDRFLTKPVIEGDTELLGLEEDDSEDEEEEMAGKLRRNLYLLKGGGLKLLEHGVSDFEESLEKRVAKLSL
;
A
#
# COMPACT_ATOMS: atom_id res chain seq x y z
N MET A 1 1.74 -30.71 -14.64
CA MET A 1 0.98 -29.60 -14.04
C MET A 1 -0.44 -29.54 -14.56
N MET A 2 -0.69 -29.66 -15.88
CA MET A 2 -2.06 -29.60 -16.43
C MET A 2 -3.00 -30.70 -15.91
N ASP A 3 -2.49 -31.89 -15.55
CA ASP A 3 -3.32 -32.98 -15.01
C ASP A 3 -3.49 -32.95 -13.48
N THR A 4 -3.03 -31.89 -12.80
CA THR A 4 -3.06 -31.81 -11.33
C THR A 4 -4.42 -31.27 -10.86
N PRO A 5 -5.12 -31.90 -9.90
CA PRO A 5 -6.39 -31.40 -9.40
C PRO A 5 -6.27 -29.97 -8.83
N LEU A 6 -7.28 -29.14 -9.06
CA LEU A 6 -7.29 -27.72 -8.65
C LEU A 6 -6.93 -27.54 -7.16
N ASN A 7 -7.46 -28.41 -6.29
CA ASN A 7 -7.23 -28.36 -4.84
C ASN A 7 -5.76 -28.56 -4.43
N ASN A 8 -4.93 -29.12 -5.31
CA ASN A 8 -3.52 -29.38 -5.06
C ASN A 8 -2.59 -28.33 -5.70
N LEU A 9 -3.14 -27.39 -6.45
CA LEU A 9 -2.40 -26.24 -6.98
C LEU A 9 -2.21 -25.18 -5.88
N SER A 10 -1.15 -24.38 -5.96
CA SER A 10 -1.01 -23.23 -5.07
C SER A 10 -2.09 -22.17 -5.38
N GLY A 11 -2.39 -21.30 -4.41
CA GLY A 11 -3.45 -20.29 -4.56
C GLY A 11 -3.32 -19.45 -5.85
N GLY A 12 -2.10 -19.03 -6.23
CA GLY A 12 -1.87 -18.31 -7.48
C GLY A 12 -2.19 -19.13 -8.75
N TRP A 13 -1.88 -20.43 -8.76
CA TRP A 13 -2.24 -21.32 -9.87
C TRP A 13 -3.74 -21.64 -9.90
N GLN A 14 -4.40 -21.73 -8.75
CA GLN A 14 -5.85 -21.88 -8.66
C GLN A 14 -6.54 -20.64 -9.25
N MET A 15 -6.14 -19.45 -8.82
CA MET A 15 -6.71 -18.20 -9.32
C MET A 15 -6.39 -17.99 -10.81
N GLY A 16 -5.17 -18.29 -11.26
CA GLY A 16 -4.82 -18.26 -12.68
C GLY A 16 -5.66 -19.21 -13.53
N SER A 17 -6.00 -20.40 -13.00
CA SER A 17 -6.89 -21.36 -13.69
C SER A 17 -8.33 -20.85 -13.75
N MET A 18 -8.82 -20.19 -12.69
CA MET A 18 -10.14 -19.54 -12.68
C MET A 18 -10.19 -18.35 -13.65
N LEU A 19 -9.14 -17.53 -13.69
CA LEU A 19 -9.05 -16.42 -14.64
C LEU A 19 -9.07 -16.94 -16.07
N ALA A 20 -8.27 -17.97 -16.38
CA ALA A 20 -8.27 -18.58 -17.71
C ALA A 20 -9.65 -19.13 -18.10
N SER A 21 -10.40 -19.72 -17.17
CA SER A 21 -11.74 -20.25 -17.47
C SER A 21 -12.74 -19.13 -17.79
N VAL A 22 -12.59 -17.95 -17.20
CA VAL A 22 -13.40 -16.76 -17.53
C VAL A 22 -12.97 -16.16 -18.88
N LEU A 23 -11.67 -16.03 -19.14
CA LEU A 23 -11.15 -15.41 -20.36
C LEU A 23 -11.47 -16.18 -21.65
N ILE A 24 -11.73 -17.49 -21.55
CA ILE A 24 -12.10 -18.36 -22.67
C ILE A 24 -13.61 -18.31 -22.97
N GLN A 25 -14.44 -17.88 -22.01
CA GLN A 25 -15.88 -17.85 -22.20
C GLN A 25 -16.29 -16.80 -23.25
N ASP A 26 -17.30 -17.16 -24.03
CA ASP A 26 -17.91 -16.21 -24.95
C ASP A 26 -19.01 -15.42 -24.23
N ALA A 27 -18.63 -14.27 -23.67
CA ALA A 27 -19.52 -13.36 -22.97
C ALA A 27 -19.52 -11.97 -23.62
N ASP A 28 -20.68 -11.32 -23.66
CA ASP A 28 -20.84 -9.92 -24.12
C ASP A 28 -20.28 -8.92 -23.10
N VAL A 29 -20.40 -9.26 -21.81
CA VAL A 29 -19.93 -8.47 -20.67
C VAL A 29 -19.09 -9.36 -19.76
N MET A 30 -17.85 -8.96 -19.52
CA MET A 30 -16.93 -9.63 -18.63
C MET A 30 -16.67 -8.77 -17.39
N ILE A 31 -16.83 -9.36 -16.20
CA ILE A 31 -16.56 -8.68 -14.93
C ILE A 31 -15.39 -9.38 -14.24
N LEU A 32 -14.33 -8.63 -13.97
CA LEU A 32 -13.12 -9.13 -13.32
C LEU A 32 -12.94 -8.43 -11.97
N ASP A 33 -13.16 -9.15 -10.87
CA ASP A 33 -12.93 -8.63 -9.52
C ASP A 33 -11.50 -8.96 -9.05
N LYS A 34 -10.65 -7.93 -9.03
CA LYS A 34 -9.23 -7.95 -8.64
C LYS A 34 -8.43 -9.06 -9.32
N PRO A 35 -8.41 -9.10 -10.68
CA PRO A 35 -7.77 -10.17 -11.43
C PRO A 35 -6.23 -10.16 -11.31
N THR A 36 -5.64 -9.03 -10.89
CA THR A 36 -4.20 -8.90 -10.67
C THR A 36 -3.74 -9.54 -9.35
N ASN A 37 -4.66 -9.82 -8.42
CA ASN A 37 -4.29 -10.47 -7.17
C ASN A 37 -3.71 -11.85 -7.46
N PHE A 38 -2.61 -12.20 -6.78
CA PHE A 38 -1.91 -13.48 -6.89
C PHE A 38 -1.25 -13.76 -8.26
N LEU A 39 -1.31 -12.83 -9.22
CA LEU A 39 -0.47 -12.86 -10.42
C LEU A 39 0.89 -12.26 -10.09
N ASP A 40 1.95 -12.85 -10.65
CA ASP A 40 3.24 -12.16 -10.67
C ASP A 40 3.24 -11.05 -11.74
N LEU A 41 4.26 -10.20 -11.71
CA LEU A 41 4.37 -9.09 -12.65
C LEU A 41 4.29 -9.54 -14.14
N LEU A 42 4.79 -10.73 -14.46
CA LEU A 42 4.66 -11.29 -15.81
C LEU A 42 3.21 -11.60 -16.17
N GLY A 43 2.46 -12.23 -15.26
CA GLY A 43 1.04 -12.52 -15.43
C GLY A 43 0.21 -11.24 -15.56
N ILE A 44 0.52 -10.19 -14.79
CA ILE A 44 -0.15 -8.89 -14.88
C ILE A 44 0.08 -8.26 -16.26
N ILE A 45 1.33 -8.17 -16.72
CA ILE A 45 1.68 -7.62 -18.05
C ILE A 45 1.02 -8.43 -19.16
N TRP A 46 1.02 -9.77 -19.04
CA TRP A 46 0.36 -10.64 -20.01
C TRP A 46 -1.14 -10.40 -20.06
N LEU A 47 -1.81 -10.33 -18.91
CA LEU A 47 -3.25 -10.09 -18.82
C LEU A 47 -3.62 -8.73 -19.43
N GLN A 48 -2.85 -7.69 -19.11
CA GLN A 48 -3.05 -6.35 -19.66
C GLN A 48 -3.02 -6.38 -21.19
N ARG A 49 -1.97 -7.00 -21.78
CA ARG A 49 -1.87 -7.15 -23.24
C ARG A 49 -3.01 -7.98 -23.82
N TYR A 50 -3.34 -9.10 -23.18
CA TYR A 50 -4.45 -9.95 -23.63
C TYR A 50 -5.77 -9.18 -23.69
N LEU A 51 -6.08 -8.36 -22.68
CA LEU A 51 -7.32 -7.56 -22.66
C LEU A 51 -7.29 -6.42 -23.69
N MET A 52 -6.13 -5.80 -23.93
CA MET A 52 -5.95 -4.82 -25.01
C MET A 52 -6.14 -5.46 -26.41
N ASP A 53 -5.60 -6.66 -26.62
CA ASP A 53 -5.75 -7.41 -27.86
C ASP A 53 -7.20 -7.89 -28.04
N LEU A 54 -7.82 -8.36 -26.96
CA LEU A 54 -9.23 -8.79 -26.93
C LEU A 54 -10.12 -7.63 -27.37
N ARG A 55 -9.87 -6.43 -26.86
CA ARG A 55 -10.60 -5.21 -27.25
C ARG A 55 -10.51 -4.92 -28.75
N THR A 56 -9.34 -5.15 -29.36
CA THR A 56 -9.13 -4.91 -30.79
C THR A 56 -9.76 -6.00 -31.67
N SER A 57 -9.74 -7.26 -31.20
CA SER A 57 -10.20 -8.42 -31.96
C SER A 57 -11.70 -8.73 -31.78
N SER A 58 -12.29 -8.39 -30.64
CA SER A 58 -13.70 -8.62 -30.32
C SER A 58 -14.21 -7.52 -29.38
N PRO A 59 -15.17 -6.65 -29.81
CA PRO A 59 -15.68 -5.57 -28.97
C PRO A 59 -16.57 -6.14 -27.84
N LYS A 60 -15.94 -6.52 -26.73
CA LYS A 60 -16.58 -6.96 -25.48
C LYS A 60 -16.47 -5.86 -24.44
N ASN A 61 -17.50 -5.69 -23.62
CA ASN A 61 -17.45 -4.76 -22.50
C ASN A 61 -16.76 -5.45 -21.32
N VAL A 62 -15.66 -4.87 -20.84
CA VAL A 62 -14.90 -5.41 -19.71
C VAL A 62 -14.97 -4.44 -18.55
N VAL A 63 -15.52 -4.90 -17.43
CA VAL A 63 -15.54 -4.15 -16.17
C VAL A 63 -14.50 -4.78 -15.26
N VAL A 64 -13.49 -3.99 -14.88
CA VAL A 64 -12.44 -4.46 -13.97
C VAL A 64 -12.46 -3.67 -12.67
N VAL A 65 -12.43 -4.39 -11.55
CA VAL A 65 -12.15 -3.84 -10.23
C VAL A 65 -10.70 -4.16 -9.90
N SER A 66 -9.87 -3.16 -9.64
CA SER A 66 -8.46 -3.36 -9.26
C SER A 66 -7.99 -2.24 -8.33
N TYR A 67 -6.88 -2.47 -7.63
CA TYR A 67 -6.12 -1.43 -6.93
C TYR A 67 -4.78 -1.13 -7.60
N ASP A 68 -4.40 -1.91 -8.63
CA ASP A 68 -3.17 -1.71 -9.39
C ASP A 68 -3.37 -0.53 -10.36
N ARG A 69 -2.71 0.59 -10.06
CA ARG A 69 -2.85 1.85 -10.78
C ARG A 69 -2.29 1.76 -12.19
N ASP A 70 -1.13 1.12 -12.37
CA ASP A 70 -0.51 0.96 -13.69
C ASP A 70 -1.39 0.09 -14.59
N PHE A 71 -1.95 -0.97 -14.03
CA PHE A 71 -2.86 -1.85 -14.76
C PHE A 71 -4.13 -1.10 -15.19
N ILE A 72 -4.76 -0.33 -14.29
CA ILE A 72 -5.95 0.46 -14.59
C ILE A 72 -5.64 1.56 -15.61
N ASP A 73 -4.55 2.30 -15.43
CA ASP A 73 -4.23 3.45 -16.27
C ASP A 73 -3.94 3.07 -17.72
N ASN A 74 -3.31 1.91 -17.91
CA ASN A 74 -3.02 1.40 -19.24
C ASN A 74 -4.24 0.73 -19.91
N LEU A 75 -5.12 0.09 -19.14
CA LEU A 75 -6.23 -0.70 -19.69
C LEU A 75 -7.53 0.09 -19.85
N CYS A 76 -7.89 0.91 -18.85
CA CYS A 76 -9.22 1.49 -18.72
C CYS A 76 -9.38 2.79 -19.50
N GLU A 77 -10.57 2.95 -20.04
CA GLU A 77 -10.94 4.08 -20.90
C GLU A 77 -12.02 4.98 -20.26
N GLU A 78 -12.72 4.42 -19.28
CA GLU A 78 -13.66 5.08 -18.39
C GLU A 78 -13.39 4.58 -16.98
N ILE A 79 -13.37 5.50 -16.00
CA ILE A 79 -13.20 5.18 -14.59
C ILE A 79 -14.53 5.37 -13.86
N ILE A 80 -14.96 4.33 -13.16
CA ILE A 80 -16.14 4.37 -12.30
C ILE A 80 -15.67 4.49 -10.84
N ILE A 81 -15.90 5.66 -10.22
CA ILE A 81 -15.56 5.92 -8.83
C ILE A 81 -16.77 5.65 -7.94
N LEU A 82 -16.63 4.70 -7.02
CA LEU A 82 -17.60 4.46 -5.95
C LEU A 82 -17.19 5.23 -4.69
N LYS A 83 -17.91 6.31 -4.37
CA LYS A 83 -17.67 7.13 -3.17
C LYS A 83 -18.97 7.54 -2.51
N ASN A 84 -19.02 7.50 -1.17
CA ASN A 84 -20.22 7.87 -0.38
C ASN A 84 -21.50 7.18 -0.88
N THR A 85 -21.42 5.89 -1.24
CA THR A 85 -22.54 5.12 -1.84
C THR A 85 -23.07 5.66 -3.17
N THR A 86 -22.33 6.56 -3.81
CA THR A 86 -22.63 7.12 -5.14
C THR A 86 -21.57 6.68 -6.16
N LEU A 87 -22.02 6.47 -7.40
CA LEU A 87 -21.15 6.17 -8.54
C LEU A 87 -20.96 7.44 -9.36
N GLN A 88 -19.71 7.75 -9.68
CA GLN A 88 -19.33 8.82 -10.59
C GLN A 88 -18.51 8.22 -11.73
N CYS A 89 -18.93 8.47 -12.96
CA CYS A 89 -18.17 8.07 -14.14
C CYS A 89 -17.26 9.21 -14.59
N PHE A 90 -16.09 8.86 -15.09
CA PHE A 90 -15.14 9.78 -15.70
C PHE A 90 -14.61 9.17 -17.00
N ASP A 91 -14.74 9.91 -18.10
CA ASP A 91 -14.21 9.51 -19.40
C ASP A 91 -12.70 9.80 -19.44
N GLY A 92 -11.88 8.77 -19.58
CA GLY A 92 -10.43 8.84 -19.56
C GLY A 92 -9.80 7.78 -18.65
N ASN A 93 -8.47 7.74 -18.65
CA ASN A 93 -7.70 6.86 -17.77
C ASN A 93 -7.53 7.45 -16.36
N LEU A 94 -6.86 6.70 -15.47
CA LEU A 94 -6.67 7.09 -14.08
C LEU A 94 -5.82 8.36 -13.94
N SER A 95 -4.76 8.48 -14.72
CA SER A 95 -3.88 9.64 -14.73
C SER A 95 -4.62 10.92 -15.12
N ALA A 96 -5.44 10.87 -16.17
CA ALA A 96 -6.28 11.98 -16.59
C ALA A 96 -7.32 12.37 -15.51
N TYR A 97 -7.90 11.38 -14.83
CA TYR A 97 -8.82 11.63 -13.72
C TYR A 97 -8.13 12.36 -12.56
N GLU A 98 -6.92 11.95 -12.18
CA GLU A 98 -6.19 12.59 -11.09
C GLU A 98 -5.73 14.01 -11.43
N GLU A 99 -5.33 14.26 -12.67
CA GLU A 99 -5.03 15.61 -13.15
C GLU A 99 -6.26 16.51 -13.10
N ASP A 100 -7.42 16.02 -13.56
CA ASP A 100 -8.69 16.76 -13.48
C ASP A 100 -9.09 17.00 -12.01
N LEU A 101 -8.90 16.05 -11.10
CA LEU A 101 -9.09 16.25 -9.68
C LEU A 101 -8.17 17.33 -9.10
N LYS A 102 -6.86 17.28 -9.41
CA LYS A 102 -5.88 18.28 -8.99
C LYS A 102 -6.26 19.67 -9.49
N LEU A 103 -6.66 19.78 -10.77
CA LEU A 103 -7.08 21.03 -11.39
C LEU A 103 -8.37 21.57 -10.77
N ARG A 104 -9.40 20.73 -10.61
CA ARG A 104 -10.66 21.09 -9.93
C ARG A 104 -10.40 21.58 -8.52
N ARG A 105 -9.53 20.90 -7.77
CA ARG A 105 -9.15 21.30 -6.41
C ARG A 105 -8.44 22.65 -6.40
N LYS A 106 -7.45 22.86 -7.27
CA LYS A 106 -6.73 24.15 -7.39
C LYS A 106 -7.69 25.29 -7.73
N ASN A 107 -8.63 25.07 -8.65
CA ASN A 107 -9.66 26.03 -9.00
C ASN A 107 -10.59 26.34 -7.81
N LEU A 108 -11.05 25.30 -7.08
CA LEU A 108 -11.88 25.47 -5.88
C LEU A 108 -11.14 26.21 -4.76
N MET A 109 -9.85 25.93 -4.56
CA MET A 109 -9.00 26.65 -3.61
C MET A 109 -8.88 28.13 -3.97
N GLN A 110 -8.61 28.47 -5.23
CA GLN A 110 -8.53 29.86 -5.68
C GLN A 110 -9.88 30.59 -5.56
N MET A 111 -10.99 29.91 -5.86
CA MET A 111 -12.33 30.47 -5.64
C MET A 111 -12.60 30.72 -4.16
N LYS A 112 -12.23 29.79 -3.27
CA LYS A 112 -12.39 29.97 -1.82
C LYS A 112 -11.51 31.10 -1.29
N GLU A 113 -10.26 31.21 -1.74
CA GLU A 113 -9.34 32.26 -1.32
C GLU A 113 -9.79 33.64 -1.79
N SER A 114 -10.23 33.77 -3.04
CA SER A 114 -10.77 35.03 -3.57
C SER A 114 -12.06 35.47 -2.86
N GLN A 115 -12.96 34.53 -2.53
CA GLN A 115 -14.12 34.79 -1.68
C GLN A 115 -13.71 35.24 -0.28
N GLY A 116 -12.74 34.56 0.34
CA GLY A 116 -12.18 34.92 1.65
C GLY A 116 -11.59 36.33 1.67
N LYS A 117 -10.80 36.71 0.65
CA LYS A 117 -10.26 38.06 0.50
C LYS A 117 -11.37 39.12 0.38
N GLN A 118 -12.42 38.83 -0.39
CA GLN A 118 -13.57 39.74 -0.53
C GLN A 118 -14.32 39.90 0.81
N ILE A 119 -14.55 38.81 1.54
CA ILE A 119 -15.19 38.84 2.86
C ILE A 119 -14.36 39.67 3.83
N ALA A 120 -13.05 39.38 3.95
CA ALA A 120 -12.15 40.11 4.83
C ALA A 120 -12.09 41.61 4.50
N HIS A 121 -12.09 41.98 3.21
CA HIS A 121 -12.14 43.38 2.80
C HIS A 121 -13.47 44.05 3.18
N MET A 122 -14.60 43.36 2.98
CA MET A 122 -15.91 43.86 3.37
C MET A 122 -16.05 43.98 4.89
N GLU A 123 -15.53 43.05 5.68
CA GLU A 123 -15.49 43.12 7.15
C GLU A 123 -14.64 44.29 7.64
N LYS A 124 -13.44 44.49 7.07
CA LYS A 124 -12.60 45.67 7.37
C LYS A 124 -13.34 46.97 7.06
N THR A 125 -14.09 47.01 5.96
CA THR A 125 -14.88 48.19 5.59
C THR A 125 -16.09 48.40 6.50
N VAL A 126 -16.77 47.32 6.92
CA VAL A 126 -17.86 47.36 7.90
C VAL A 126 -17.33 47.87 9.25
N ALA A 127 -16.19 47.36 9.72
CA ALA A 127 -15.55 47.81 10.96
C ALA A 127 -15.13 49.28 10.90
N ALA A 128 -14.54 49.71 9.79
CA ALA A 128 -14.18 51.11 9.55
C ALA A 128 -15.42 52.03 9.53
N ASN A 129 -16.50 51.61 8.86
CA ASN A 129 -17.75 52.37 8.78
C ASN A 129 -18.48 52.45 10.12
N ILE A 130 -18.45 51.40 10.94
CA ILE A 130 -19.00 51.43 12.32
C ILE A 130 -18.18 52.39 13.19
N LYS A 131 -16.84 52.34 13.09
CA LYS A 131 -15.95 53.23 13.85
C LYS A 131 -16.13 54.70 13.45
N ALA A 132 -16.26 54.97 12.14
CA ALA A 132 -16.52 56.31 11.62
C ALA A 132 -17.93 56.82 11.99
N GLY A 133 -18.95 55.96 11.92
CA GLY A 133 -20.32 56.29 12.32
C GLY A 133 -20.44 56.63 13.81
N LYS A 134 -19.77 55.88 14.69
CA LYS A 134 -19.73 56.17 16.14
C LYS A 134 -18.96 57.45 16.49
N LYS A 135 -17.94 57.82 15.70
CA LYS A 135 -17.07 58.99 15.97
C LYS A 135 -17.64 60.31 15.45
N HIS A 136 -18.41 60.28 14.36
CA HIS A 136 -18.94 61.49 13.70
C HIS A 136 -20.48 61.63 13.75
N GLY A 137 -21.22 60.66 14.32
CA GLY A 137 -22.69 60.72 14.37
C GLY A 137 -23.38 60.56 13.00
N ASP A 138 -22.68 59.98 12.03
CA ASP A 138 -23.15 59.79 10.64
C ASP A 138 -24.06 58.54 10.54
N ASP A 139 -25.37 58.74 10.64
CA ASP A 139 -26.39 57.69 10.62
C ASP A 139 -26.41 56.90 9.27
N ASN A 140 -25.97 57.57 8.20
CA ASN A 140 -25.91 56.99 6.86
C ASN A 140 -24.78 55.94 6.71
N LYS A 141 -23.64 56.15 7.41
CA LYS A 141 -22.52 55.19 7.43
C LYS A 141 -22.83 53.97 8.30
N LEU A 142 -23.60 54.17 9.37
CA LEU A 142 -24.14 53.08 10.20
C LEU A 142 -25.12 52.21 9.40
N ARG A 143 -26.04 52.82 8.64
CA ARG A 143 -26.93 52.06 7.72
C ARG A 143 -26.16 51.31 6.62
N GLN A 144 -25.11 51.90 6.06
CA GLN A 144 -24.25 51.21 5.10
C GLN A 144 -23.50 50.01 5.72
N ALA A 145 -23.05 50.11 6.97
CA ALA A 145 -22.40 49.00 7.67
C ALA A 145 -23.37 47.85 7.93
N VAL A 146 -24.61 48.13 8.36
CA VAL A 146 -25.66 47.12 8.57
C VAL A 146 -26.05 46.45 7.25
N SER A 147 -26.21 47.21 6.16
CA SER A 147 -26.50 46.65 4.84
C SER A 147 -25.37 45.75 4.30
N ARG A 148 -24.11 46.16 4.48
CA ARG A 148 -22.96 45.35 4.07
C ARG A 148 -22.79 44.12 4.94
N ARG A 149 -23.08 44.19 6.25
CA ARG A 149 -23.09 43.02 7.14
C ARG A 149 -24.15 42.02 6.72
N LYS A 150 -25.37 42.47 6.41
CA LYS A 150 -26.43 41.62 5.87
C LYS A 150 -26.06 40.97 4.54
N LYS A 151 -25.34 41.69 3.65
CA LYS A 151 -24.80 41.11 2.41
C LYS A 151 -23.73 40.04 2.64
N ILE A 152 -22.95 40.12 3.72
CA ILE A 152 -22.02 39.06 4.13
C ILE A 152 -22.83 37.85 4.59
N GLU A 153 -23.78 38.04 5.51
CA GLU A 153 -24.66 36.98 6.03
C GLU A 153 -25.45 36.27 4.89
N ASP A 154 -26.01 37.04 3.95
CA ASP A 154 -26.74 36.54 2.78
C ASP A 154 -25.82 35.83 1.77
N ARG A 155 -24.57 36.30 1.56
CA ARG A 155 -23.58 35.60 0.71
C ARG A 155 -23.00 34.35 1.35
N MET A 156 -22.94 34.33 2.68
CA MET A 156 -22.41 33.22 3.49
C MET A 156 -23.45 32.13 3.73
N GLY A 157 -24.68 32.28 3.23
CA GLY A 157 -25.69 31.23 3.27
C GLY A 157 -26.34 31.04 4.64
N PHE A 158 -26.61 32.12 5.39
CA PHE A 158 -27.32 32.03 6.67
C PHE A 158 -28.86 31.94 6.54
N HIS A 159 -29.41 32.07 5.32
CA HIS A 159 -30.82 31.79 5.03
C HIS A 159 -30.96 30.67 3.99
N ASP A 160 -31.85 29.73 4.29
CA ASP A 160 -32.18 28.41 3.71
C ASP A 160 -32.33 28.22 2.18
N SER A 161 -31.67 28.98 1.30
CA SER A 161 -31.76 28.67 -0.14
C SER A 161 -30.61 29.13 -1.02
N LYS A 162 -29.98 28.12 -1.66
CA LYS A 162 -29.44 28.10 -3.04
C LYS A 162 -27.96 28.38 -3.34
N ARG A 163 -27.06 28.53 -2.37
CA ARG A 163 -25.61 28.40 -2.66
C ARG A 163 -24.94 27.50 -1.64
N LYS A 164 -24.63 26.27 -2.04
CA LYS A 164 -23.74 25.39 -1.27
C LYS A 164 -22.42 26.14 -1.08
N ALA A 165 -21.92 26.18 0.17
CA ALA A 165 -20.57 26.64 0.43
C ALA A 165 -19.60 25.87 -0.50
N ILE A 166 -18.52 26.51 -0.93
CA ILE A 166 -17.48 25.83 -1.68
C ILE A 166 -16.79 24.85 -0.72
N GLU A 167 -17.31 23.64 -0.66
CA GLU A 167 -16.69 22.52 0.03
C GLU A 167 -15.61 21.98 -0.88
N ILE A 168 -14.36 22.25 -0.51
CA ILE A 168 -13.21 21.59 -1.13
C ILE A 168 -13.28 20.14 -0.63
N PRO A 169 -13.35 19.14 -1.52
CA PRO A 169 -13.29 17.75 -1.11
C PRO A 169 -12.04 17.54 -0.25
N PRO A 170 -12.16 16.96 0.96
CA PRO A 170 -11.00 16.66 1.77
C PRO A 170 -10.10 15.69 1.00
N GLU A 171 -8.79 15.89 1.15
CA GLU A 171 -7.79 15.01 0.58
C GLU A 171 -7.93 13.64 1.24
N GLU A 172 -8.17 12.61 0.44
CA GLU A 172 -8.16 11.23 0.91
C GLU A 172 -6.70 10.86 1.18
N LYS A 173 -6.26 11.10 2.43
CA LYS A 173 -4.97 10.61 2.91
C LYS A 173 -5.18 9.28 3.59
N GLY A 174 -4.32 8.32 3.25
CA GLY A 174 -4.23 7.07 3.97
C GLY A 174 -3.91 7.30 5.44
N ALA A 175 -4.49 6.46 6.27
CA ALA A 175 -4.34 6.53 7.70
C ALA A 175 -2.89 6.14 8.07
N ALA A 176 -2.17 7.01 8.80
CA ALA A 176 -0.72 6.90 8.99
C ALA A 176 -0.29 5.74 9.89
N LEU A 177 0.33 4.70 9.31
CA LEU A 177 0.84 3.56 10.07
C LEU A 177 2.14 3.93 10.79
N ILE A 178 2.28 3.53 12.06
CA ILE A 178 3.48 3.78 12.86
C ILE A 178 4.04 2.43 13.31
N LEU A 179 5.25 2.10 12.86
CA LEU A 179 5.98 0.94 13.33
C LEU A 179 6.73 1.26 14.63
N PRO A 180 6.78 0.34 15.58
CA PRO A 180 7.53 0.55 16.82
C PRO A 180 9.04 0.62 16.56
N ILE A 181 9.74 1.43 17.35
CA ILE A 181 11.18 1.64 17.22
C ILE A 181 11.92 0.39 17.71
N THR A 182 12.84 -0.11 16.89
CA THR A 182 13.68 -1.27 17.22
C THR A 182 14.81 -0.86 18.16
N PRO A 183 15.10 -1.60 19.23
CA PRO A 183 16.26 -1.34 20.08
C PRO A 183 17.59 -1.69 19.39
N ASP A 184 18.65 -0.96 19.73
CA ASP A 184 19.97 -1.21 19.17
C ASP A 184 20.58 -2.53 19.66
N LEU A 185 21.31 -3.21 18.76
CA LEU A 185 22.13 -4.37 19.12
C LEU A 185 23.49 -3.90 19.64
N ARG A 186 23.92 -4.47 20.78
CA ARG A 186 25.21 -4.15 21.41
C ARG A 186 26.44 -4.48 20.56
N PHE A 187 26.30 -5.40 19.61
CA PHE A 187 27.41 -5.85 18.78
C PHE A 187 27.11 -5.60 17.31
N PRO A 188 28.03 -4.98 16.56
CA PRO A 188 27.88 -4.78 15.13
C PRO A 188 28.05 -6.12 14.39
N GLY A 189 27.22 -6.36 13.40
CA GLY A 189 27.29 -7.56 12.56
C GLY A 189 26.08 -7.71 11.64
N PRO A 190 26.11 -8.64 10.69
CA PRO A 190 24.93 -9.00 9.92
C PRO A 190 23.89 -9.66 10.84
N LEU A 191 22.62 -9.30 10.67
CA LEU A 191 21.50 -9.95 11.34
C LEU A 191 21.32 -11.37 10.81
N VAL A 192 21.39 -11.52 9.48
CA VAL A 192 21.29 -12.79 8.77
C VAL A 192 22.29 -12.79 7.63
N SER A 193 23.07 -13.87 7.49
CA SER A 193 24.00 -14.07 6.38
C SER A 193 23.84 -15.47 5.81
N LEU A 194 23.56 -15.52 4.51
CA LEU A 194 23.53 -16.72 3.69
C LEU A 194 24.85 -16.76 2.92
N ASP A 195 25.56 -17.89 2.99
CA ASP A 195 26.80 -18.11 2.25
C ASP A 195 26.69 -19.35 1.37
N GLN A 196 26.70 -19.12 0.05
CA GLN A 196 26.63 -20.14 -1.01
C GLN A 196 25.52 -21.18 -0.77
N VAL A 197 24.34 -20.69 -0.41
CA VAL A 197 23.23 -21.54 0.01
C VAL A 197 22.58 -22.22 -1.19
N GLY A 198 22.47 -23.54 -1.10
CA GLY A 198 21.68 -24.36 -2.02
C GLY A 198 20.57 -25.11 -1.27
N PHE A 199 19.39 -25.24 -1.89
CA PHE A 199 18.26 -25.94 -1.28
C PHE A 199 17.45 -26.75 -2.29
N ALA A 200 17.07 -27.97 -1.89
CA ALA A 200 16.09 -28.80 -2.59
C ALA A 200 15.10 -29.42 -1.59
N TYR A 201 13.81 -29.49 -1.97
CA TYR A 201 12.79 -30.13 -1.12
C TYR A 201 12.94 -31.65 -1.01
N SER A 202 13.60 -32.27 -2.00
CA SER A 202 13.92 -33.69 -2.00
C SER A 202 15.23 -33.92 -2.72
N ARG A 203 15.99 -34.94 -2.31
CA ARG A 203 17.26 -35.33 -2.95
C ARG A 203 17.11 -35.73 -4.42
N LYS A 204 15.88 -36.08 -4.86
CA LYS A 204 15.57 -36.46 -6.25
C LYS A 204 15.07 -35.28 -7.10
N GLN A 205 14.83 -34.12 -6.50
CA GLN A 205 14.38 -32.93 -7.20
C GLN A 205 15.55 -32.00 -7.48
N GLU A 206 15.42 -31.18 -8.53
CA GLU A 206 16.38 -30.13 -8.78
C GLU A 206 16.42 -29.13 -7.62
N ASN A 207 17.61 -28.55 -7.40
CA ASN A 207 17.78 -27.47 -6.44
C ASN A 207 16.90 -26.28 -6.86
N VAL A 208 16.04 -25.87 -5.93
CA VAL A 208 15.21 -24.67 -6.02
C VAL A 208 16.08 -23.42 -5.89
N LEU A 209 17.09 -23.47 -5.01
CA LEU A 209 18.08 -22.41 -4.81
C LEU A 209 19.49 -22.92 -5.05
N ARG A 210 20.34 -22.11 -5.69
CA ARG A 210 21.68 -22.46 -6.13
C ARG A 210 22.64 -21.31 -5.82
N ASP A 211 23.65 -21.59 -5.00
CA ASP A 211 24.76 -20.68 -4.67
C ASP A 211 24.30 -19.27 -4.27
N VAL A 212 23.26 -19.18 -3.43
CA VAL A 212 22.69 -17.92 -2.97
C VAL A 212 23.52 -17.37 -1.81
N SER A 213 24.10 -16.18 -2.00
CA SER A 213 24.75 -15.41 -0.94
C SER A 213 24.01 -14.09 -0.71
N LEU A 214 23.69 -13.79 0.54
CA LEU A 214 22.95 -12.58 0.93
C LEU A 214 23.28 -12.22 2.37
N SER A 215 23.58 -10.95 2.63
CA SER A 215 23.85 -10.44 3.97
C SER A 215 22.92 -9.28 4.31
N VAL A 216 22.13 -9.44 5.36
CA VAL A 216 21.18 -8.45 5.87
C VAL A 216 21.76 -7.82 7.12
N TYR A 217 21.85 -6.50 7.15
CA TYR A 217 22.38 -5.71 8.26
C TYR A 217 21.28 -4.90 8.93
N MET A 218 21.50 -4.45 10.17
CA MET A 218 20.58 -3.51 10.82
C MET A 218 20.39 -2.26 9.96
N GLY A 219 19.15 -1.77 9.85
CA GLY A 219 18.79 -0.63 9.01
C GLY A 219 18.87 -0.87 7.50
N SER A 220 19.24 -2.07 7.02
CA SER A 220 19.23 -2.36 5.58
C SER A 220 17.82 -2.69 5.11
N CYS A 221 17.50 -2.28 3.88
CA CYS A 221 16.26 -2.66 3.19
C CYS A 221 16.61 -3.52 1.98
N VAL A 222 16.20 -4.78 2.00
CA VAL A 222 16.50 -5.74 0.94
C VAL A 222 15.20 -6.10 0.22
N GLY A 223 15.08 -5.71 -1.04
CA GLY A 223 13.99 -6.11 -1.91
C GLY A 223 14.31 -7.42 -2.62
N ILE A 224 13.34 -8.32 -2.76
CA ILE A 224 13.46 -9.56 -3.52
C ILE A 224 12.28 -9.66 -4.50
N VAL A 225 12.61 -9.66 -5.79
CA VAL A 225 11.66 -9.79 -6.90
C VAL A 225 11.94 -11.07 -7.69
N GLY A 226 10.94 -11.63 -8.35
CA GLY A 226 11.13 -12.75 -9.28
C GLY A 226 9.87 -13.57 -9.49
N LEU A 227 9.75 -14.27 -10.61
CA LEU A 227 8.50 -14.93 -11.02
C LEU A 227 7.94 -15.92 -9.99
N ASN A 228 6.66 -16.24 -10.12
CA ASN A 228 6.05 -17.31 -9.35
C ASN A 228 6.79 -18.63 -9.56
N GLY A 229 7.12 -19.32 -8.46
CA GLY A 229 7.93 -20.53 -8.49
C GLY A 229 9.44 -20.33 -8.63
N SER A 230 9.96 -19.09 -8.59
CA SER A 230 11.42 -18.84 -8.63
C SER A 230 12.18 -19.25 -7.36
N GLY A 231 11.46 -19.51 -6.26
CA GLY A 231 12.03 -19.89 -4.96
C GLY A 231 11.95 -18.81 -3.87
N LYS A 232 11.21 -17.71 -4.07
CA LYS A 232 11.12 -16.59 -3.11
C LYS A 232 10.71 -17.05 -1.71
N SER A 233 9.59 -17.76 -1.60
CA SER A 233 9.12 -18.28 -0.31
C SER A 233 10.07 -19.34 0.29
N THR A 234 10.87 -20.03 -0.54
CA THR A 234 11.93 -20.93 -0.06
C THR A 234 13.08 -20.14 0.55
N LEU A 235 13.49 -19.03 -0.08
CA LEU A 235 14.50 -18.12 0.44
C LEU A 235 14.04 -17.48 1.76
N VAL A 236 12.78 -17.05 1.83
CA VAL A 236 12.15 -16.56 3.07
C VAL A 236 12.21 -17.62 4.17
N LYS A 237 11.81 -18.87 3.88
CA LYS A 237 11.89 -19.98 4.85
C LYS A 237 13.31 -20.25 5.36
N LEU A 238 14.33 -20.02 4.54
CA LEU A 238 15.73 -20.11 4.96
C LEU A 238 16.11 -18.92 5.86
N ILE A 239 15.66 -17.71 5.55
CA ILE A 239 15.91 -16.53 6.38
C ILE A 239 15.25 -16.68 7.76
N THR A 240 14.00 -17.16 7.80
CA THR A 240 13.20 -17.33 9.03
C THR A 240 13.50 -18.60 9.83
N ASP A 241 14.46 -19.42 9.39
CA ASP A 241 14.84 -20.71 10.01
C ASP A 241 13.79 -21.81 9.98
N ALA A 242 12.75 -21.66 9.16
CA ALA A 242 11.74 -22.69 8.96
C ALA A 242 12.29 -23.95 8.24
N VAL A 243 13.35 -23.79 7.44
CA VAL A 243 14.05 -24.90 6.77
C VAL A 243 15.56 -24.71 6.84
N LYS A 244 16.31 -25.82 6.83
CA LYS A 244 17.77 -25.81 6.78
C LYS A 244 18.29 -25.88 5.34
N PRO A 245 19.42 -25.23 5.02
CA PRO A 245 20.04 -25.33 3.71
C PRO A 245 20.50 -26.77 3.43
N THR A 246 20.46 -27.19 2.16
CA THR A 246 21.04 -28.47 1.72
C THR A 246 22.55 -28.35 1.46
N LYS A 247 22.99 -27.15 1.05
CA LYS A 247 24.40 -26.76 0.84
C LYS A 247 24.62 -25.34 1.35
N GLY A 248 25.86 -25.01 1.69
CA GLY A 248 26.21 -23.69 2.24
C GLY A 248 25.80 -23.54 3.70
N SER A 249 25.78 -22.31 4.19
CA SER A 249 25.44 -22.01 5.59
C SER A 249 24.54 -20.79 5.72
N VAL A 250 23.70 -20.80 6.76
CA VAL A 250 22.90 -19.65 7.19
C VAL A 250 23.30 -19.33 8.63
N THR A 251 23.80 -18.13 8.84
CA THR A 251 24.17 -17.62 10.17
C THR A 251 23.26 -16.46 10.56
N ARG A 252 22.92 -16.37 11.85
CA ARG A 252 22.04 -15.33 12.39
C ARG A 252 22.64 -14.73 13.65
N HIS A 253 22.34 -13.47 13.88
CA HIS A 253 22.73 -12.81 15.11
C HIS A 253 22.02 -13.47 16.32
N PRO A 254 22.72 -13.84 17.41
CA PRO A 254 22.13 -14.60 18.52
C PRO A 254 20.97 -13.92 19.25
N ARG A 255 20.90 -12.59 19.20
CA ARG A 255 19.82 -11.78 19.79
C ARG A 255 18.84 -11.23 18.76
N LEU A 256 18.87 -11.77 17.54
CA LEU A 256 17.93 -11.37 16.49
C LEU A 256 16.50 -11.67 16.95
N LYS A 257 15.67 -10.63 16.95
CA LYS A 257 14.21 -10.76 16.96
C LYS A 257 13.72 -10.62 15.53
N LEU A 258 13.04 -11.65 15.03
CA LEU A 258 12.57 -11.69 13.66
C LEU A 258 11.05 -11.63 13.66
N GLY A 259 10.51 -10.66 12.92
CA GLY A 259 9.09 -10.59 12.59
C GLY A 259 8.88 -11.12 11.17
N TYR A 260 7.96 -12.06 10.98
CA TYR A 260 7.65 -12.62 9.67
C TYR A 260 6.18 -12.46 9.34
N TYR A 261 5.90 -11.68 8.29
CA TYR A 261 4.59 -11.60 7.66
C TYR A 261 4.54 -12.58 6.49
N SER A 262 3.74 -13.63 6.64
CA SER A 262 3.56 -14.63 5.61
C SER A 262 2.47 -14.22 4.61
N GLN A 263 2.56 -14.75 3.38
CA GLN A 263 1.51 -14.59 2.38
C GLN A 263 0.13 -15.09 2.85
N LEU A 264 0.10 -16.04 3.81
CA LEU A 264 -1.13 -16.67 4.31
C LEU A 264 -1.63 -16.05 5.63
N ALA A 265 -1.01 -14.96 6.11
CA ALA A 265 -1.33 -14.40 7.42
C ALA A 265 -2.81 -14.02 7.56
N VAL A 266 -3.44 -13.54 6.48
CA VAL A 266 -4.87 -13.17 6.48
C VAL A 266 -5.76 -14.42 6.53
N GLU A 267 -5.42 -15.45 5.76
CA GLU A 267 -6.12 -16.73 5.77
C GLU A 267 -6.03 -17.41 7.13
N ASP A 268 -4.85 -17.39 7.76
CA ASP A 268 -4.62 -17.94 9.09
C ASP A 268 -5.48 -17.24 10.15
N LEU A 269 -5.54 -15.89 10.11
CA LEU A 269 -6.43 -15.11 10.99
C LEU A 269 -7.91 -15.40 10.73
N ARG A 270 -8.32 -15.57 9.47
CA ARG A 270 -9.71 -15.95 9.15
C ARG A 270 -10.04 -17.35 9.67
N ALA A 271 -9.13 -18.31 9.49
CA ALA A 271 -9.31 -19.65 10.00
C ALA A 271 -9.41 -19.65 11.54
N ALA A 272 -8.57 -18.87 12.21
CA ALA A 272 -8.65 -18.66 13.67
C ALA A 272 -9.98 -18.03 14.09
N GLY A 273 -10.44 -16.98 13.41
CA GLY A 273 -11.74 -16.33 13.71
C GLY A 273 -12.96 -17.19 13.38
N ASN A 274 -12.83 -18.17 12.48
CA ASN A 274 -13.87 -19.17 12.22
C ASN A 274 -13.89 -20.27 13.30
N ALA A 275 -12.71 -20.63 13.84
CA ALA A 275 -12.59 -21.59 14.93
C ALA A 275 -13.06 -21.00 16.27
N ASP A 276 -12.75 -19.72 16.52
CA ASP A 276 -13.22 -18.96 17.68
C ASP A 276 -13.99 -17.70 17.24
N PRO A 277 -15.33 -17.76 17.18
CA PRO A 277 -16.17 -16.62 16.80
C PRO A 277 -16.14 -15.44 17.78
N SER A 278 -15.59 -15.63 18.99
CA SER A 278 -15.44 -14.57 20.00
C SER A 278 -14.10 -13.85 19.92
N ALA A 279 -13.16 -14.39 19.14
CA ALA A 279 -11.85 -13.79 18.98
C ALA A 279 -11.95 -12.41 18.30
N THR A 280 -11.40 -11.41 18.95
CA THR A 280 -11.28 -10.01 18.50
C THR A 280 -9.81 -9.64 18.27
N ALA A 281 -9.55 -8.50 17.65
CA ALA A 281 -8.19 -8.02 17.40
C ALA A 281 -7.38 -7.91 18.71
N LEU A 282 -8.00 -7.42 19.78
CA LEU A 282 -7.37 -7.33 21.10
C LEU A 282 -6.99 -8.71 21.63
N THR A 283 -7.92 -9.67 21.63
CA THR A 283 -7.64 -11.03 22.13
C THR A 283 -6.58 -11.76 21.30
N THR A 284 -6.50 -11.47 20.00
CA THR A 284 -5.48 -12.05 19.11
C THR A 284 -4.10 -11.51 19.44
N LEU A 285 -4.00 -10.19 19.63
CA LEU A 285 -2.75 -9.56 20.04
C LEU A 285 -2.34 -10.03 21.44
N ALA A 286 -3.29 -10.12 22.38
CA ALA A 286 -3.04 -10.65 23.72
C ALA A 286 -2.54 -12.10 23.68
N ALA A 287 -3.11 -12.94 22.81
CA ALA A 287 -2.63 -14.32 22.63
C ALA A 287 -1.19 -14.39 22.08
N SER A 288 -0.78 -13.42 21.26
CA SER A 288 0.59 -13.34 20.73
C SER A 288 1.57 -12.72 21.72
N ALA A 289 1.16 -11.68 22.46
CA ALA A 289 2.01 -10.96 23.40
C ALA A 289 2.12 -11.65 24.76
N GLY A 290 1.13 -12.45 25.13
CA GLY A 290 1.02 -13.04 26.47
C GLY A 290 1.01 -11.94 27.53
N ASP A 291 1.73 -12.17 28.63
CA ASP A 291 1.84 -11.23 29.75
C ASP A 291 2.88 -10.11 29.52
N ALA A 292 3.46 -10.01 28.32
CA ALA A 292 4.54 -9.05 28.03
C ALA A 292 4.04 -7.61 27.78
N MET A 293 2.75 -7.45 27.45
CA MET A 293 2.11 -6.15 27.24
C MET A 293 0.86 -6.06 28.11
N ASP A 294 0.52 -4.85 28.55
CA ASP A 294 -0.77 -4.59 29.16
C ASP A 294 -1.85 -4.29 28.10
N GLU A 295 -3.11 -4.33 28.51
CA GLU A 295 -4.24 -4.10 27.60
C GLU A 295 -4.23 -2.66 27.03
N GLY A 296 -3.70 -1.69 27.78
CA GLY A 296 -3.61 -0.29 27.37
C GLY A 296 -2.64 -0.08 26.21
N ASP A 297 -1.44 -0.66 26.32
CA ASP A 297 -0.41 -0.66 25.30
C ASP A 297 -0.84 -1.46 24.08
N MET A 298 -1.56 -2.58 24.26
CA MET A 298 -2.16 -3.33 23.15
C MET A 298 -3.18 -2.48 22.39
N CYS A 299 -4.05 -1.76 23.10
CA CYS A 299 -5.00 -0.84 22.50
C CYS A 299 -4.30 0.32 21.78
N ALA A 300 -3.22 0.86 22.35
CA ALA A 300 -2.44 1.92 21.75
C ALA A 300 -1.77 1.45 20.44
N LEU A 301 -1.17 0.26 20.45
CA LEU A 301 -0.59 -0.36 19.26
C LEU A 301 -1.66 -0.64 18.20
N LEU A 302 -2.77 -1.29 18.54
CA LEU A 302 -3.87 -1.50 17.60
C LEU A 302 -4.41 -0.16 17.06
N GLY A 303 -4.44 0.88 17.89
CA GLY A 303 -4.77 2.25 17.50
C GLY A 303 -3.84 2.82 16.43
N SER A 304 -2.52 2.62 16.54
CA SER A 304 -1.56 3.06 15.50
C SER A 304 -1.72 2.30 14.18
N PHE A 305 -2.27 1.09 14.23
CA PHE A 305 -2.69 0.30 13.07
C PHE A 305 -4.15 0.56 12.64
N HIS A 306 -4.79 1.62 13.16
CA HIS A 306 -6.17 2.02 12.83
C HIS A 306 -7.22 0.95 13.13
N LEU A 307 -6.96 0.18 14.19
CA LEU A 307 -7.89 -0.75 14.83
C LEU A 307 -8.16 -0.21 16.24
N ALA A 308 -8.87 0.92 16.33
CA ALA A 308 -9.13 1.60 17.61
C ALA A 308 -10.53 1.31 18.17
N GLY A 309 -10.66 1.43 19.49
CA GLY A 309 -11.93 1.38 20.22
C GLY A 309 -12.70 0.08 20.00
N ARG A 310 -14.01 0.19 19.75
CA ARG A 310 -14.91 -0.97 19.58
C ARG A 310 -14.48 -1.94 18.48
N THR A 311 -13.78 -1.45 17.46
CA THR A 311 -13.29 -2.33 16.38
C THR A 311 -12.24 -3.31 16.90
N ALA A 312 -11.44 -2.92 17.90
CA ALA A 312 -10.44 -3.81 18.49
C ALA A 312 -11.04 -4.77 19.52
N SER A 313 -11.98 -4.27 20.35
CA SER A 313 -12.51 -5.00 21.50
C SER A 313 -13.75 -5.84 21.21
N ASP A 314 -14.67 -5.34 20.36
CA ASP A 314 -16.03 -5.86 20.24
C ASP A 314 -16.28 -6.56 18.90
N VAL A 315 -15.52 -6.22 17.85
CA VAL A 315 -15.72 -6.77 16.51
C VAL A 315 -14.94 -8.08 16.36
N PRO A 316 -15.62 -9.21 16.06
CA PRO A 316 -14.95 -10.47 15.78
C PRO A 316 -14.05 -10.40 14.55
N ILE A 317 -12.93 -11.12 14.57
CA ILE A 317 -11.96 -11.20 13.47
C ILE A 317 -12.64 -11.65 12.17
N SER A 318 -13.62 -12.56 12.25
CA SER A 318 -14.39 -13.06 11.11
C SER A 318 -15.20 -11.98 10.37
N LYS A 319 -15.46 -10.83 11.01
CA LYS A 319 -16.16 -9.68 10.41
C LYS A 319 -15.22 -8.57 9.94
N LEU A 320 -13.92 -8.67 10.22
CA LEU A 320 -12.96 -7.68 9.78
C LEU A 320 -12.72 -7.77 8.27
N SER A 321 -12.51 -6.62 7.64
CA SER A 321 -12.15 -6.56 6.22
C SER A 321 -10.74 -7.12 6.00
N GLY A 322 -10.41 -7.50 4.75
CA GLY A 322 -9.07 -7.98 4.41
C GLY A 322 -7.96 -7.00 4.82
N GLY A 323 -8.14 -5.71 4.55
CA GLY A 323 -7.18 -4.68 4.96
C GLY A 323 -7.09 -4.45 6.47
N GLN A 324 -8.16 -4.70 7.23
CA GLN A 324 -8.12 -4.71 8.70
C GLN A 324 -7.35 -5.92 9.24
N LEU A 325 -7.51 -7.09 8.61
CA LEU A 325 -6.78 -8.31 8.96
C LEU A 325 -5.28 -8.17 8.66
N VAL A 326 -4.89 -7.55 7.55
CA VAL A 326 -3.48 -7.26 7.26
C VAL A 326 -2.87 -6.39 8.35
N ARG A 327 -3.57 -5.32 8.76
CA ARG A 327 -3.13 -4.41 9.83
C ARG A 327 -3.04 -5.11 11.18
N LEU A 328 -3.99 -6.00 11.51
CA LEU A 328 -3.94 -6.83 12.71
C LEU A 328 -2.74 -7.79 12.68
N ALA A 329 -2.56 -8.53 11.60
CA ALA A 329 -1.43 -9.45 11.44
C ALA A 329 -0.10 -8.71 11.61
N LEU A 330 0.04 -7.54 10.99
CA LEU A 330 1.24 -6.72 11.14
C LEU A 330 1.46 -6.28 12.58
N ALA A 331 0.42 -5.81 13.29
CA ALA A 331 0.50 -5.47 14.72
C ALA A 331 0.95 -6.66 15.58
N CYS A 332 0.41 -7.86 15.33
CA CYS A 332 0.81 -9.10 16.01
C CYS A 332 2.26 -9.53 15.71
N ILE A 333 2.89 -9.01 14.67
CA ILE A 333 4.29 -9.30 14.33
C ILE A 333 5.24 -8.26 14.92
N VAL A 334 4.83 -6.99 14.94
CA VAL A 334 5.73 -5.88 15.28
C VAL A 334 5.76 -5.54 16.76
N TRP A 335 4.80 -6.04 17.57
CA TRP A 335 4.69 -5.68 19.00
C TRP A 335 5.97 -5.94 19.81
N ASP A 336 6.75 -6.98 19.47
CA ASP A 336 7.99 -7.31 20.19
C ASP A 336 9.24 -6.58 19.63
N HIS A 337 9.02 -5.51 18.86
CA HIS A 337 10.08 -4.66 18.28
C HIS A 337 11.12 -5.49 17.49
N PRO A 338 10.73 -6.15 16.39
CA PRO A 338 11.61 -7.03 15.63
C PRO A 338 12.76 -6.25 14.98
N HIS A 339 13.98 -6.79 15.08
CA HIS A 339 15.17 -6.22 14.44
C HIS A 339 15.22 -6.48 12.93
N LEU A 340 14.59 -7.58 12.50
CA LEU A 340 14.42 -7.90 11.09
C LEU A 340 12.94 -8.20 10.84
N LEU A 341 12.34 -7.41 9.95
CA LEU A 341 10.99 -7.63 9.46
C LEU A 341 11.04 -8.24 8.05
N VAL A 342 10.52 -9.45 7.91
CA VAL A 342 10.41 -10.16 6.62
C VAL A 342 8.97 -10.09 6.16
N LEU A 343 8.72 -9.48 5.01
CA LEU A 343 7.38 -9.24 4.47
C LEU A 343 7.21 -9.99 3.15
N ASP A 344 6.37 -11.02 3.12
CA ASP A 344 6.07 -11.83 1.93
C ASP A 344 4.69 -11.46 1.34
N GLU A 345 4.69 -10.70 0.24
CA GLU A 345 3.49 -10.24 -0.50
C GLU A 345 2.44 -9.52 0.37
N ILE A 346 2.90 -8.66 1.29
CA ILE A 346 2.05 -7.96 2.28
C ILE A 346 0.99 -7.02 1.68
N THR A 347 1.17 -6.54 0.44
CA THR A 347 0.20 -5.63 -0.20
C THR A 347 -1.06 -6.33 -0.67
N THR A 348 -1.10 -7.67 -0.60
CA THR A 348 -2.30 -8.44 -0.91
C THR A 348 -3.45 -7.98 0.00
N HIS A 349 -4.60 -7.64 -0.60
CA HIS A 349 -5.80 -7.11 0.07
C HIS A 349 -5.71 -5.69 0.64
N LEU A 350 -4.60 -4.97 0.47
CA LEU A 350 -4.52 -3.56 0.83
C LEU A 350 -5.07 -2.67 -0.29
N ASP A 351 -5.68 -1.56 0.11
CA ASP A 351 -6.00 -0.48 -0.81
C ASP A 351 -4.77 0.40 -1.05
N PHE A 352 -4.82 1.22 -2.10
CA PHE A 352 -3.72 2.11 -2.46
C PHE A 352 -3.25 2.99 -1.29
N TYR A 353 -4.19 3.61 -0.58
CA TYR A 353 -3.87 4.51 0.53
C TYR A 353 -3.19 3.81 1.71
N THR A 354 -3.55 2.55 2.00
CA THR A 354 -2.90 1.75 3.02
C THR A 354 -1.52 1.27 2.55
N VAL A 355 -1.33 0.96 1.26
CA VAL A 355 0.00 0.67 0.70
C VAL A 355 0.92 1.88 0.85
N VAL A 356 0.44 3.09 0.53
CA VAL A 356 1.21 4.33 0.73
C VAL A 356 1.56 4.54 2.20
N ALA A 357 0.61 4.34 3.12
CA ALA A 357 0.85 4.45 4.55
C ALA A 357 1.88 3.42 5.04
N LEU A 358 1.80 2.18 4.55
CA LEU A 358 2.75 1.11 4.86
C LEU A 358 4.16 1.44 4.33
N ALA A 359 4.26 1.95 3.10
CA ALA A 359 5.53 2.37 2.52
C ALA A 359 6.21 3.46 3.36
N LYS A 360 5.44 4.48 3.79
CA LYS A 360 5.92 5.53 4.71
C LYS A 360 6.41 4.95 6.03
N ALA A 361 5.63 4.03 6.62
CA ALA A 361 5.96 3.41 7.90
C ALA A 361 7.23 2.53 7.82
N LEU A 362 7.41 1.78 6.72
CA LEU A 362 8.59 0.96 6.49
C LEU A 362 9.85 1.80 6.27
N ARG A 363 9.75 2.91 5.53
CA ARG A 363 10.87 3.85 5.35
C ARG A 363 11.31 4.51 6.65
N ALA A 364 10.35 4.84 7.52
CA ALA A 364 10.62 5.45 8.82
C ALA A 364 11.17 4.45 9.86
N SER A 365 11.14 3.15 9.56
CA SER A 365 11.66 2.12 10.46
C SER A 365 13.18 2.18 10.58
N ASN A 366 13.69 1.99 11.79
CA ASN A 366 15.13 1.85 12.06
C ASN A 366 15.60 0.38 12.03
N GLY A 367 14.69 -0.58 11.88
CA GLY A 367 15.00 -2.00 11.77
C GLY A 367 15.50 -2.39 10.38
N ALA A 368 15.91 -3.65 10.22
CA ALA A 368 16.16 -4.22 8.91
C ALA A 368 14.86 -4.74 8.28
N ILE A 369 14.73 -4.60 6.96
CA ILE A 369 13.56 -5.05 6.22
C ILE A 369 14.00 -5.97 5.08
N VAL A 370 13.35 -7.12 4.95
CA VAL A 370 13.40 -7.97 3.75
C VAL A 370 12.00 -7.97 3.15
N LEU A 371 11.84 -7.30 2.01
CA LEU A 371 10.57 -7.17 1.30
C LEU A 371 10.57 -8.09 0.09
N VAL A 372 9.68 -9.08 0.09
CA VAL A 372 9.36 -9.90 -1.07
C VAL A 372 8.03 -9.38 -1.62
N SER A 373 8.08 -8.68 -2.75
CA SER A 373 6.87 -8.17 -3.38
C SER A 373 7.08 -7.93 -4.87
N HIS A 374 5.99 -8.06 -5.62
CA HIS A 374 5.89 -7.58 -6.99
C HIS A 374 5.27 -6.19 -7.11
N ASP A 375 4.81 -5.62 -5.99
CA ASP A 375 4.16 -4.33 -5.96
C ASP A 375 5.20 -3.21 -6.11
N ARG A 376 5.10 -2.51 -7.23
CA ARG A 376 6.00 -1.45 -7.65
C ARG A 376 5.79 -0.19 -6.79
N PHE A 377 4.55 0.06 -6.37
CA PHE A 377 4.20 1.18 -5.50
C PHE A 377 4.69 1.01 -4.08
N LEU A 378 5.00 -0.22 -3.65
CA LEU A 378 5.69 -0.47 -2.38
C LEU A 378 7.21 -0.55 -2.57
N THR A 379 7.67 -1.26 -3.61
CA THR A 379 9.09 -1.57 -3.76
C THR A 379 9.92 -0.34 -4.13
N LYS A 380 9.46 0.51 -5.06
CA LYS A 380 10.17 1.74 -5.46
C LYS A 380 10.42 2.68 -4.26
N PRO A 381 9.41 3.08 -3.48
CA PRO A 381 9.66 3.96 -2.33
C PRO A 381 10.48 3.31 -1.23
N VAL A 382 10.25 2.04 -0.90
CA VAL A 382 10.91 1.40 0.25
C VAL A 382 12.36 1.01 -0.07
N ILE A 383 12.62 0.53 -1.30
CA ILE A 383 13.93 0.01 -1.70
C ILE A 383 14.71 1.01 -2.56
N GLU A 384 14.11 1.61 -3.58
CA GLU A 384 14.85 2.51 -4.48
C GLU A 384 14.96 3.94 -3.96
N GLY A 385 14.10 4.31 -3.01
CA GLY A 385 14.12 5.63 -2.41
C GLY A 385 13.18 6.65 -3.03
N ASP A 386 12.47 6.28 -4.10
CA ASP A 386 11.53 7.13 -4.84
C ASP A 386 10.38 7.65 -3.95
N THR A 387 10.39 8.94 -3.62
CA THR A 387 9.38 9.59 -2.77
C THR A 387 8.23 10.21 -3.54
N GLU A 388 8.34 10.35 -4.87
CA GLU A 388 7.34 11.00 -5.72
C GLU A 388 5.98 10.26 -5.61
N LEU A 389 6.04 8.93 -5.60
CA LEU A 389 4.88 8.04 -5.47
C LEU A 389 4.16 8.15 -4.11
N LEU A 390 4.79 8.72 -3.09
CA LEU A 390 4.21 8.86 -1.76
C LEU A 390 3.44 10.17 -1.56
N GLY A 391 3.43 11.06 -2.56
CA GLY A 391 2.83 12.39 -2.48
C GLY A 391 3.34 13.17 -1.26
N LEU A 392 4.60 12.92 -0.88
CA LEU A 392 5.31 13.80 0.02
C LEU A 392 5.60 15.04 -0.82
N GLU A 393 5.05 16.19 -0.43
CA GLU A 393 5.49 17.46 -1.01
C GLU A 393 7.01 17.52 -0.81
N GLU A 394 7.74 17.99 -1.83
CA GLU A 394 9.13 18.42 -1.69
C GLU A 394 9.12 19.53 -0.63
N ASP A 395 9.13 19.16 0.66
CA ASP A 395 9.57 20.08 1.70
C ASP A 395 11.02 20.42 1.30
N ASP A 396 11.34 21.71 1.25
CA ASP A 396 12.65 22.31 0.91
C ASP A 396 13.82 21.83 1.84
N SER A 397 13.67 20.68 2.50
CA SER A 397 14.68 19.95 3.27
C SER A 397 15.30 18.80 2.48
N GLU A 398 15.46 18.95 1.16
CA GLU A 398 16.25 18.00 0.33
C GLU A 398 17.66 17.81 0.91
N ASP A 399 18.21 18.82 1.59
CA ASP A 399 19.54 18.79 2.20
C ASP A 399 19.65 17.88 3.45
N GLU A 400 18.57 17.59 4.19
CA GLU A 400 18.63 16.74 5.40
C GLU A 400 18.32 15.25 5.11
N GLU A 401 17.50 14.95 4.09
CA GLU A 401 17.23 13.57 3.69
C GLU A 401 18.41 12.91 2.95
N GLU A 402 19.17 13.66 2.16
CA GLU A 402 20.34 13.12 1.43
C GLU A 402 21.49 12.68 2.36
N GLU A 403 21.75 13.40 3.47
CA GLU A 403 22.78 13.01 4.45
C GLU A 403 22.42 11.72 5.22
N MET A 404 21.14 11.45 5.46
CA MET A 404 20.65 10.24 6.13
C MET A 404 20.42 9.06 5.15
N ALA A 405 20.03 9.35 3.90
CA ALA A 405 19.85 8.35 2.85
C ALA A 405 21.18 7.65 2.47
N GLY A 406 22.32 8.37 2.56
CA GLY A 406 23.66 7.82 2.30
C GLY A 406 24.10 6.68 3.24
N LYS A 407 23.38 6.40 4.33
CA LYS A 407 23.69 5.31 5.29
C LYS A 407 22.86 4.04 5.14
N LEU A 408 21.73 4.07 4.43
CA LEU A 408 20.83 2.92 4.34
C LEU A 408 21.23 2.03 3.16
N ARG A 409 21.68 0.81 3.45
CA ARG A 409 21.95 -0.19 2.40
C ARG A 409 20.63 -0.67 1.83
N ARG A 410 20.22 -0.11 0.69
CA ARG A 410 19.03 -0.54 -0.03
C ARG A 410 19.43 -1.30 -1.30
N ASN A 411 19.06 -2.57 -1.37
CA ASN A 411 19.45 -3.44 -2.48
C ASN A 411 18.24 -4.21 -2.98
N LEU A 412 18.01 -4.20 -4.29
CA LEU A 412 16.98 -5.01 -4.93
C LEU A 412 17.62 -6.22 -5.61
N TYR A 413 17.14 -7.41 -5.31
CA TYR A 413 17.62 -8.65 -5.90
C TYR A 413 16.55 -9.34 -6.74
N LEU A 414 16.95 -9.80 -7.92
CA LEU A 414 16.18 -10.70 -8.76
C LEU A 414 16.52 -12.15 -8.44
N LEU A 415 15.53 -12.93 -8.01
CA LEU A 415 15.63 -14.38 -7.90
C LEU A 415 15.13 -15.05 -9.19
N LYS A 416 16.05 -15.68 -9.94
CA LYS A 416 15.75 -16.33 -11.22
C LYS A 416 16.55 -17.62 -11.38
N GLY A 417 15.86 -18.72 -11.70
CA GLY A 417 16.50 -20.03 -11.90
C GLY A 417 17.23 -20.55 -10.65
N GLY A 418 16.80 -20.11 -9.46
CA GLY A 418 17.41 -20.44 -8.18
C GLY A 418 18.63 -19.60 -7.79
N GLY A 419 19.15 -18.76 -8.68
CA GLY A 419 20.23 -17.83 -8.39
C GLY A 419 19.69 -16.44 -8.01
N LEU A 420 20.40 -15.75 -7.11
CA LEU A 420 20.09 -14.39 -6.67
C LEU A 420 21.03 -13.41 -7.38
N LYS A 421 20.48 -12.43 -8.09
CA LYS A 421 21.23 -11.41 -8.84
C LYS A 421 20.85 -10.01 -8.34
N LEU A 422 21.82 -9.15 -8.05
CA LEU A 422 21.56 -7.74 -7.76
C LEU A 422 21.04 -7.01 -9.02
N LEU A 423 20.03 -6.16 -8.86
CA LEU A 423 19.54 -5.25 -9.89
C LEU A 423 20.11 -3.86 -9.64
N GLU A 424 20.93 -3.36 -10.58
CA GLU A 424 21.62 -2.08 -10.44
C GLU A 424 20.71 -0.89 -10.76
N HIS A 425 19.74 -1.04 -11.67
CA HIS A 425 18.75 -0.01 -12.01
C HIS A 425 17.35 -0.32 -11.47
N GLY A 426 17.26 -1.04 -10.34
CA GLY A 426 16.01 -1.23 -9.60
C GLY A 426 14.95 -2.05 -10.34
N VAL A 427 13.67 -1.72 -10.09
CA VAL A 427 12.48 -2.39 -10.61
C VAL A 427 12.37 -2.24 -12.13
N SER A 428 12.83 -1.13 -12.71
CA SER A 428 12.76 -0.86 -14.15
C SER A 428 13.53 -1.91 -14.98
N ASP A 429 14.70 -2.35 -14.51
CA ASP A 429 15.47 -3.45 -15.15
C ASP A 429 14.65 -4.75 -15.22
N PHE A 430 13.87 -5.02 -14.17
CA PHE A 430 13.04 -6.20 -14.09
C PHE A 430 11.87 -6.10 -15.06
N GLU A 431 11.19 -4.95 -15.12
CA GLU A 431 10.08 -4.67 -16.05
C GLU A 431 10.50 -4.88 -17.51
N GLU A 432 11.57 -4.23 -17.96
CA GLU A 432 12.02 -4.36 -19.34
C GLU A 432 12.32 -5.81 -19.72
N SER A 433 12.95 -6.56 -18.80
CA SER A 433 13.23 -7.98 -19.00
C SER A 433 11.94 -8.80 -19.15
N LEU A 434 10.88 -8.45 -18.42
CA LEU A 434 9.59 -9.13 -18.52
C LEU A 434 8.84 -8.75 -19.79
N GLU A 435 8.78 -7.47 -20.16
CA GLU A 435 8.12 -7.02 -21.38
C GLU A 435 8.70 -7.66 -22.64
N LYS A 436 10.04 -7.72 -22.70
CA LYS A 436 10.79 -8.43 -23.76
C LYS A 436 10.43 -9.93 -23.80
N ARG A 437 10.08 -10.53 -22.66
CA ARG A 437 9.67 -11.93 -22.57
C ARG A 437 8.21 -12.13 -22.98
N VAL A 438 7.30 -11.28 -22.53
CA VAL A 438 5.89 -11.35 -22.92
C VAL A 438 5.75 -11.15 -24.43
N ALA A 439 6.51 -10.21 -25.02
CA ALA A 439 6.49 -9.96 -26.46
C ALA A 439 6.89 -11.20 -27.29
N LYS A 440 7.72 -12.09 -26.73
CA LYS A 440 8.11 -13.36 -27.35
C LYS A 440 7.09 -14.48 -27.16
N LEU A 441 6.19 -14.36 -26.18
CA LEU A 441 5.14 -15.36 -25.89
C LEU A 441 3.85 -15.06 -26.67
N SER A 442 3.67 -13.81 -27.10
CA SER A 442 2.55 -13.34 -27.93
C SER A 442 2.78 -13.53 -29.44
N LEU A 443 3.93 -14.07 -29.84
CA LEU A 443 4.25 -14.59 -31.18
C LEU A 443 4.14 -16.11 -31.15
#